data_AF-A0A960MUA7-F1
#
_entry.id   AF-A0A960MUA7-F1
#
_cell.length_a   1.000
_cell.length_b   1.000
_cell.length_c   1.000
_cell.angle_alpha   90.00
_cell.angle_beta   90.00
_cell.angle_gamma   90.00
#
_symmetry.space_group_name_H-M   'P 1'
#
loop_
_entity.id
_entity.type
_entity.pdbx_description
1 polymer ?
#
loop_
_entity_poly.entity_id
_entity_poly.type
_entity_poly.pdbx_seq_one_letter_code
_entity_poly.pdbx_strand_id
1 'polypeptide(L)'
;VGEGPWRKRLEGLVAEAGISPHVTFAGVQSQESIKRLLAASSVFCLPCIVDSKGASDILPTVITEAMACSLPVVSTHLVGVPEMVIPEETGLLVDPGDEAALADALARLANDRGLAKQLGKAGRARAERVFELRETSRQLAGHFDRSTGPRDSEAPPAATCLYLLDAWPPAPEDDTWLTEEIGALKSTEEGRAVDATLLSARCLRQGAPDSLPDWPEWMEFFPDALVLEAEWAAHPAIVAKVIEWRDELGKGIDTESYLFQARRALHLARLVEKRGIRHLHASRSAVALTAWLVHRLTGIGFSFAIEAENPWSSSVIDRLAQDARLVSRADAEDGDSLQLQPIDLSRRLVLGPLKSKLPGQKSAPDRLLVYRSWFRQLSAVLS
;
A
#
# COMPACT_ATOMS: atom_id res chain seq x y z
N VAL A 1 8.95 -32.41 -4.78
CA VAL A 1 8.28 -31.40 -5.63
C VAL A 1 8.96 -30.06 -5.37
N GLY A 2 9.10 -29.21 -6.38
CA GLY A 2 9.87 -27.96 -6.28
C GLY A 2 11.09 -27.95 -7.19
N GLU A 3 11.78 -26.81 -7.20
CA GLU A 3 13.00 -26.58 -7.97
C GLU A 3 14.06 -25.91 -7.08
N GLY A 4 15.32 -26.03 -7.48
CA GLY A 4 16.39 -25.35 -6.79
C GLY A 4 17.78 -25.69 -7.29
N PRO A 5 18.80 -24.95 -6.82
CA PRO A 5 20.19 -25.12 -7.26
C PRO A 5 20.74 -26.53 -6.98
N TRP A 6 20.14 -27.26 -6.04
CA TRP A 6 20.54 -28.62 -5.67
C TRP A 6 20.02 -29.71 -6.60
N ARG A 7 19.13 -29.41 -7.56
CA ARG A 7 18.46 -30.41 -8.40
C ARG A 7 19.44 -31.40 -9.05
N LYS A 8 20.45 -30.89 -9.78
CA LYS A 8 21.44 -31.75 -10.47
C LYS A 8 22.22 -32.64 -9.50
N ARG A 9 22.55 -32.13 -8.32
CA ARG A 9 23.28 -32.90 -7.29
C ARG A 9 22.40 -34.02 -6.73
N LEU A 10 21.13 -33.74 -6.45
CA LEU A 10 20.17 -34.74 -5.96
C LEU A 10 19.89 -35.82 -7.01
N GLU A 11 19.75 -35.45 -8.28
CA GLU A 11 19.61 -36.41 -9.40
C GLU A 11 20.83 -37.34 -9.49
N GLY A 12 22.04 -36.81 -9.29
CA GLY A 12 23.28 -37.60 -9.20
C GLY A 12 23.28 -38.58 -8.03
N LEU A 13 22.95 -38.12 -6.82
CA LEU A 13 22.88 -38.98 -5.63
C LEU A 13 21.85 -40.12 -5.78
N VAL A 14 20.69 -39.82 -6.39
CA VAL A 14 19.65 -40.83 -6.67
C VAL A 14 20.14 -41.90 -7.65
N ALA A 15 20.91 -41.49 -8.68
CA ALA A 15 21.51 -42.41 -9.63
C ALA A 15 22.61 -43.27 -9.00
N GLU A 16 23.49 -42.66 -8.20
CA GLU A 16 24.55 -43.35 -7.45
C GLU A 16 23.98 -44.37 -6.46
N ALA A 17 22.87 -44.03 -5.78
CA ALA A 17 22.17 -44.93 -4.88
C ALA A 17 21.35 -46.02 -5.59
N GLY A 18 21.21 -45.97 -6.92
CA GLY A 18 20.46 -46.96 -7.69
C GLY A 18 18.94 -46.93 -7.50
N ILE A 19 18.39 -45.83 -6.96
CA ILE A 19 16.96 -45.70 -6.62
C ILE A 19 16.16 -44.84 -7.62
N SER A 20 16.74 -44.51 -8.77
CA SER A 20 16.09 -43.71 -9.82
C SER A 20 14.67 -44.17 -10.19
N PRO A 21 14.35 -45.48 -10.29
CA PRO A 21 12.97 -45.92 -10.60
C PRO A 21 11.94 -45.57 -9.52
N HIS A 22 12.39 -45.21 -8.31
CA HIS A 22 11.54 -44.92 -7.16
C HIS A 22 11.43 -43.42 -6.84
N VAL A 23 12.18 -42.56 -7.53
CA VAL A 23 12.22 -41.11 -7.25
C VAL A 23 11.76 -40.32 -8.47
N THR A 24 10.73 -39.50 -8.29
CA THR A 24 10.23 -38.59 -9.34
C THR A 24 10.51 -37.13 -8.98
N PHE A 25 11.35 -36.45 -9.76
CA PHE A 25 11.60 -35.02 -9.65
C PHE A 25 10.53 -34.22 -10.40
N ALA A 26 9.40 -33.95 -9.73
CA ALA A 26 8.23 -33.31 -10.34
C ALA A 26 8.39 -31.81 -10.71
N GLY A 27 9.48 -31.13 -10.31
CA GLY A 27 9.66 -29.70 -10.57
C GLY A 27 8.61 -28.80 -9.90
N VAL A 28 8.48 -27.56 -10.38
CA VAL A 28 7.43 -26.61 -9.95
C VAL A 28 6.06 -27.12 -10.40
N GLN A 29 5.07 -27.03 -9.51
CA GLN A 29 3.71 -27.52 -9.76
C GLN A 29 2.67 -26.43 -9.47
N SER A 30 1.54 -26.50 -10.17
CA SER A 30 0.37 -25.67 -9.85
C SER A 30 -0.21 -26.05 -8.48
N GLN A 31 -0.93 -25.13 -7.83
CA GLN A 31 -1.59 -25.43 -6.54
C GLN A 31 -2.56 -26.61 -6.65
N GLU A 32 -3.32 -26.72 -7.75
CA GLU A 32 -4.22 -27.86 -7.99
C GLU A 32 -3.48 -29.18 -8.19
N SER A 33 -2.28 -29.15 -8.77
CA SER A 33 -1.41 -30.33 -8.83
C SER A 33 -0.88 -30.71 -7.45
N ILE A 34 -0.46 -29.74 -6.63
CA ILE A 34 0.01 -29.99 -5.26
C ILE A 34 -1.09 -30.65 -4.42
N LYS A 35 -2.32 -30.13 -4.44
CA LYS A 35 -3.46 -30.73 -3.72
C LYS A 35 -3.66 -32.20 -4.09
N ARG A 36 -3.61 -32.52 -5.38
CA ARG A 36 -3.75 -33.90 -5.87
C ARG A 36 -2.58 -34.79 -5.43
N LEU A 37 -1.34 -34.28 -5.47
CA LEU A 37 -0.16 -35.01 -5.03
C LEU A 37 -0.22 -35.31 -3.53
N LEU A 38 -0.58 -34.31 -2.71
CA LEU A 38 -0.77 -34.51 -1.27
C LEU A 38 -1.88 -35.54 -1.01
N ALA A 39 -3.05 -35.40 -1.64
CA ALA A 39 -4.15 -36.35 -1.48
C ALA A 39 -3.81 -37.80 -1.91
N ALA A 40 -2.88 -37.97 -2.86
CA ALA A 40 -2.43 -39.28 -3.33
C ALA A 40 -1.23 -39.84 -2.54
N SER A 41 -0.64 -39.06 -1.64
CA SER A 41 0.54 -39.46 -0.85
C SER A 41 0.15 -40.24 0.40
N SER A 42 1.08 -41.03 0.95
CA SER A 42 0.88 -41.77 2.21
C SER A 42 1.55 -41.10 3.41
N VAL A 43 2.65 -40.38 3.18
CA VAL A 43 3.43 -39.66 4.19
C VAL A 43 3.94 -38.37 3.55
N PHE A 44 3.94 -37.27 4.30
CA PHE A 44 4.61 -36.04 3.91
C PHE A 44 5.92 -35.89 4.70
N CYS A 45 7.01 -35.54 4.03
CA CYS A 45 8.31 -35.37 4.65
C CYS A 45 8.93 -34.03 4.25
N LEU A 46 9.35 -33.25 5.25
CA LEU A 46 10.10 -32.00 5.06
C LEU A 46 11.24 -31.93 6.09
N PRO A 47 12.44 -32.49 5.77
CA PRO A 47 13.56 -32.51 6.70
C PRO A 47 14.31 -31.18 6.67
N CYS A 48 13.81 -30.19 7.42
CA CYS A 48 14.39 -28.84 7.45
C CYS A 48 15.78 -28.85 8.08
N ILE A 49 16.70 -28.08 7.50
CA ILE A 49 18.06 -27.85 8.01
C ILE A 49 18.38 -26.35 8.00
N VAL A 50 19.44 -25.97 8.71
CA VAL A 50 20.05 -24.65 8.57
C VAL A 50 21.14 -24.75 7.51
N ASP A 51 21.06 -23.93 6.46
CA ASP A 51 22.08 -23.91 5.42
C ASP A 51 23.37 -23.22 5.89
N SER A 52 24.42 -23.28 5.06
CA SER A 52 25.72 -22.68 5.39
C SER A 52 25.71 -21.15 5.54
N LYS A 53 24.61 -20.49 5.16
CA LYS A 53 24.39 -19.05 5.29
C LYS A 53 23.46 -18.69 6.45
N GLY A 54 23.00 -19.69 7.22
CA GLY A 54 22.09 -19.50 8.35
C GLY A 54 20.61 -19.42 7.96
N ALA A 55 20.25 -19.67 6.69
CA ALA A 55 18.86 -19.71 6.26
C ALA A 55 18.21 -21.06 6.61
N SER A 56 16.94 -21.04 6.97
CA SER A 56 16.15 -22.24 7.28
C SER A 56 14.66 -21.99 7.05
N ASP A 57 13.89 -23.06 6.98
CA ASP A 57 12.44 -22.99 7.05
C ASP A 57 12.00 -22.58 8.46
N ILE A 58 11.34 -21.43 8.58
CA ILE A 58 10.91 -20.89 9.87
C ILE A 58 9.55 -21.46 10.26
N LEU A 59 8.54 -21.29 9.40
CA LEU A 59 7.17 -21.76 9.60
C LEU A 59 6.59 -22.25 8.26
N PRO A 60 7.05 -23.42 7.77
CA PRO A 60 6.76 -23.86 6.41
C PRO A 60 5.28 -24.24 6.24
N THR A 61 4.53 -23.42 5.50
CA THR A 61 3.07 -23.58 5.31
C THR A 61 2.68 -24.95 4.74
N VAL A 62 3.55 -25.56 3.94
CA VAL A 62 3.32 -26.89 3.36
C VAL A 62 3.11 -27.99 4.42
N ILE A 63 3.65 -27.83 5.63
CA ILE A 63 3.34 -28.73 6.76
C ILE A 63 1.84 -28.65 7.11
N THR A 64 1.28 -27.44 7.20
CA THR A 64 -0.15 -27.26 7.47
C THR A 64 -1.03 -27.78 6.32
N GLU A 65 -0.58 -27.65 5.08
CA GLU A 65 -1.26 -28.19 3.90
C GLU A 65 -1.32 -29.72 3.95
N ALA A 66 -0.19 -30.37 4.28
CA ALA A 66 -0.12 -31.82 4.44
C ALA A 66 -1.01 -32.31 5.61
N MET A 67 -0.97 -31.62 6.75
CA MET A 67 -1.84 -31.90 7.90
C MET A 67 -3.32 -31.76 7.51
N ALA A 68 -3.71 -30.72 6.77
CA ALA A 68 -5.08 -30.53 6.28
C ALA A 68 -5.55 -31.69 5.38
N CYS A 69 -4.64 -32.31 4.62
CA CYS A 69 -4.89 -33.52 3.85
C CYS A 69 -4.90 -34.82 4.67
N SER A 70 -4.82 -34.76 6.01
CA SER A 70 -4.68 -35.91 6.90
C SER A 70 -3.46 -36.79 6.62
N LEU A 71 -2.39 -36.20 6.07
CA LEU A 71 -1.13 -36.91 5.91
C LEU A 71 -0.36 -36.89 7.24
N PRO A 72 0.21 -38.03 7.67
CA PRO A 72 1.20 -38.00 8.74
C PRO A 72 2.45 -37.25 8.24
N VAL A 73 2.96 -36.37 9.08
CA VAL A 73 4.12 -35.51 8.79
C VAL A 73 5.38 -36.06 9.47
N VAL A 74 6.48 -36.11 8.73
CA VAL A 74 7.84 -36.25 9.27
C VAL A 74 8.62 -34.97 8.98
N SER A 75 9.20 -34.37 10.01
CA SER A 75 10.01 -33.16 9.87
C SER A 75 11.08 -33.10 10.96
N THR A 76 11.72 -31.95 11.17
CA THR A 76 12.83 -31.80 12.11
C THR A 76 12.52 -30.90 13.29
N HIS A 77 13.27 -31.04 14.38
CA HIS A 77 13.23 -30.13 15.54
C HIS A 77 13.91 -28.78 15.22
N LEU A 78 13.37 -28.05 14.24
CA LEU A 78 13.95 -26.79 13.78
C LEU A 78 12.94 -25.63 13.80
N VAL A 79 13.34 -24.52 14.43
CA VAL A 79 12.62 -23.23 14.47
C VAL A 79 11.14 -23.43 14.83
N GLY A 80 10.20 -23.10 13.94
CA GLY A 80 8.76 -23.13 14.21
C GLY A 80 8.13 -24.50 13.95
N VAL A 81 8.87 -25.48 13.42
CA VAL A 81 8.31 -26.82 13.14
C VAL A 81 7.75 -27.50 14.40
N PRO A 82 8.42 -27.47 15.57
CA PRO A 82 7.85 -28.00 16.82
C PRO A 82 6.57 -27.28 17.30
N GLU A 83 6.34 -26.04 16.87
CA GLU A 83 5.08 -25.34 17.13
C GLU A 83 3.96 -25.82 16.20
N MET A 84 4.31 -26.34 15.03
CA MET A 84 3.36 -26.86 14.05
C MET A 84 3.01 -28.33 14.32
N VAL A 85 4.01 -29.16 14.56
CA VAL A 85 3.91 -30.62 14.72
C VAL A 85 4.27 -31.01 16.15
N ILE A 86 3.30 -31.54 16.89
CA ILE A 86 3.55 -32.17 18.18
C ILE A 86 4.11 -33.59 17.94
N PRO A 87 5.34 -33.90 18.41
CA PRO A 87 5.96 -35.22 18.28
C PRO A 87 5.07 -36.32 18.84
N GLU A 88 5.02 -37.47 18.15
CA GLU A 88 4.25 -38.67 18.53
C GLU A 88 2.72 -38.49 18.63
N GLU A 89 2.21 -37.27 18.45
CA GLU A 89 0.78 -36.98 18.46
C GLU A 89 0.23 -36.60 17.09
N THR A 90 0.92 -35.71 16.38
CA THR A 90 0.47 -35.18 15.08
C THR A 90 1.45 -35.42 13.94
N GLY A 91 2.62 -35.96 14.27
CA GLY A 91 3.70 -36.29 13.34
C GLY A 91 4.93 -36.76 14.10
N LEU A 92 5.98 -37.07 13.37
CA LEU A 92 7.28 -37.47 13.93
C LEU A 92 8.30 -36.37 13.66
N LEU A 93 9.08 -36.02 14.67
CA LEU A 93 10.17 -35.07 14.55
C LEU A 93 11.50 -35.77 14.86
N VAL A 94 12.52 -35.41 14.10
CA VAL A 94 13.90 -35.90 14.25
C VAL A 94 14.87 -34.72 14.33
N ASP A 95 16.12 -34.95 14.72
CA ASP A 95 17.10 -33.87 14.76
C ASP A 95 17.56 -33.47 13.33
N PRO A 96 17.79 -32.17 13.05
CA PRO A 96 18.29 -31.73 11.76
C PRO A 96 19.62 -32.40 11.39
N GLY A 97 19.67 -33.02 10.21
CA GLY A 97 20.87 -33.72 9.72
C GLY A 97 21.00 -35.17 10.19
N ASP A 98 20.08 -35.68 11.02
CA ASP A 98 20.06 -37.11 11.38
C ASP A 98 19.33 -37.92 10.30
N GLU A 99 20.10 -38.34 9.29
CA GLU A 99 19.60 -39.11 8.15
C GLU A 99 19.05 -40.49 8.57
N ALA A 100 19.64 -41.11 9.60
CA ALA A 100 19.22 -42.42 10.08
C ALA A 100 17.88 -42.35 10.81
N ALA A 101 17.73 -41.40 11.73
CA ALA A 101 16.47 -41.18 12.42
C ALA A 101 15.34 -40.78 11.44
N LEU A 102 15.66 -39.98 10.42
CA LEU A 102 14.70 -39.62 9.36
C LEU A 102 14.21 -40.86 8.60
N ALA A 103 15.13 -41.75 8.21
CA ALA A 103 14.80 -42.99 7.53
C ALA A 103 13.95 -43.92 8.40
N ASP A 104 14.29 -44.06 9.68
CA ASP A 104 13.55 -44.87 10.65
C ASP A 104 12.13 -44.33 10.89
N ALA A 105 11.97 -43.00 10.99
CA ALA A 105 10.66 -42.36 11.13
C ALA A 105 9.78 -42.62 9.89
N LEU A 106 10.33 -42.49 8.68
CA LEU A 106 9.62 -42.80 7.44
C LEU A 106 9.25 -44.28 7.35
N ALA A 107 10.18 -45.17 7.69
CA ALA A 107 9.95 -46.62 7.69
C ALA A 107 8.88 -47.02 8.69
N ARG A 108 8.86 -46.40 9.89
CA ARG A 108 7.83 -46.63 10.91
C ARG A 108 6.44 -46.31 10.39
N LEU A 109 6.25 -45.16 9.74
CA LEU A 109 4.94 -44.78 9.17
C LEU A 109 4.56 -45.61 7.95
N ALA A 110 5.53 -46.05 7.16
CA ALA A 110 5.29 -46.93 6.01
C ALA A 110 4.82 -48.33 6.46
N ASN A 111 5.36 -48.85 7.56
CA ASN A 111 5.07 -50.18 8.07
C ASN A 111 3.86 -50.23 9.03
N ASP A 112 3.60 -49.15 9.78
CA ASP A 112 2.45 -49.05 10.69
C ASP A 112 1.37 -48.09 10.15
N ARG A 113 0.46 -48.65 9.35
CA ARG A 113 -0.68 -47.90 8.80
C ARG A 113 -1.65 -47.39 9.88
N GLY A 114 -1.70 -48.05 11.04
CA GLY A 114 -2.55 -47.64 12.15
C GLY A 114 -2.04 -46.33 12.74
N LEU A 115 -0.74 -46.29 13.06
CA LEU A 115 -0.05 -45.10 13.53
C LEU A 115 -0.12 -43.97 12.50
N ALA A 116 0.17 -44.25 11.22
CA ALA A 116 0.11 -43.26 10.15
C ALA A 116 -1.27 -42.57 10.07
N LYS A 117 -2.36 -43.36 10.14
CA LYS A 117 -3.73 -42.83 10.15
C LYS A 117 -4.06 -42.04 11.41
N GLN A 118 -3.58 -42.49 12.57
CA GLN A 118 -3.76 -41.79 13.83
C GLN A 118 -3.10 -40.41 13.79
N LEU A 119 -1.82 -40.35 13.45
CA LEU A 119 -1.05 -39.10 13.39
C LEU A 119 -1.61 -38.17 12.33
N GLY A 120 -1.95 -38.68 11.14
CA GLY A 120 -2.56 -37.87 10.07
C GLY A 120 -3.90 -37.24 10.49
N LYS A 121 -4.78 -38.01 11.16
CA LYS A 121 -6.05 -37.48 11.67
C LYS A 121 -5.84 -36.42 12.77
N ALA A 122 -4.91 -36.67 13.69
CA ALA A 122 -4.58 -35.74 14.75
C ALA A 122 -3.94 -34.45 14.20
N GLY A 123 -3.06 -34.58 13.20
CA GLY A 123 -2.50 -33.47 12.44
C GLY A 123 -3.59 -32.62 11.79
N ARG A 124 -4.54 -33.24 11.09
CA ARG A 124 -5.68 -32.50 10.52
C ARG A 124 -6.48 -31.74 11.56
N ALA A 125 -6.85 -32.39 12.66
CA ALA A 125 -7.60 -31.75 13.73
C ALA A 125 -6.83 -30.58 14.35
N ARG A 126 -5.50 -30.68 14.45
CA ARG A 126 -4.64 -29.56 14.87
C ARG A 126 -4.64 -28.42 13.85
N ALA A 127 -4.50 -28.72 12.56
CA ALA A 127 -4.52 -27.71 11.51
C ALA A 127 -5.83 -26.92 11.49
N GLU A 128 -6.97 -27.61 11.57
CA GLU A 128 -8.31 -26.98 11.63
C GLU A 128 -8.53 -26.15 12.91
N ARG A 129 -7.85 -26.47 14.01
CA ARG A 129 -8.01 -25.77 15.29
C ARG A 129 -7.07 -24.57 15.44
N VAL A 130 -5.83 -24.70 14.99
CA VAL A 130 -4.74 -23.75 15.28
C VAL A 130 -4.42 -22.86 14.08
N PHE A 131 -4.53 -23.40 12.87
CA PHE A 131 -4.06 -22.75 11.64
C PHE A 131 -5.19 -22.40 10.67
N GLU A 132 -6.44 -22.45 11.12
CA GLU A 132 -7.58 -22.06 10.30
C GLU A 132 -7.54 -20.55 10.05
N LEU A 133 -7.64 -20.18 8.76
CA LEU A 133 -7.38 -18.81 8.31
C LEU A 133 -8.38 -17.82 8.91
N ARG A 134 -9.66 -18.17 9.02
CA ARG A 134 -10.68 -17.26 9.58
C ARG A 134 -10.46 -17.04 11.06
N GLU A 135 -10.07 -18.06 11.81
CA GLU A 135 -9.76 -17.97 13.23
C GLU A 135 -8.53 -17.08 13.49
N THR A 136 -7.41 -17.38 12.82
CA THR A 136 -6.17 -16.62 12.94
C THR A 136 -6.35 -15.16 12.50
N SER A 137 -7.08 -14.92 11.40
CA SER A 137 -7.41 -13.57 10.93
C SER A 137 -8.30 -12.81 11.92
N ARG A 138 -9.25 -13.49 12.57
CA ARG A 138 -10.12 -12.86 13.58
C ARG A 138 -9.34 -12.41 14.81
N GLN A 139 -8.38 -13.23 15.26
CA GLN A 139 -7.51 -12.87 16.38
C GLN A 139 -6.67 -11.64 16.05
N LEU A 140 -6.06 -11.63 14.85
CA LEU A 140 -5.29 -10.48 14.36
C LEU A 140 -6.16 -9.22 14.25
N ALA A 141 -7.37 -9.32 13.69
CA ALA A 141 -8.32 -8.22 13.64
C ALA A 141 -8.64 -7.70 15.05
N GLY A 142 -8.88 -8.59 16.02
CA GLY A 142 -9.08 -8.20 17.41
C GLY A 142 -7.87 -7.53 18.07
N HIS A 143 -6.65 -7.81 17.62
CA HIS A 143 -5.47 -7.05 18.05
C HIS A 143 -5.44 -5.65 17.42
N PHE A 144 -5.80 -5.51 16.14
CA PHE A 144 -5.98 -4.21 15.53
C PHE A 144 -7.04 -3.40 16.27
N ASP A 145 -8.24 -3.94 16.50
CA ASP A 145 -9.34 -3.30 17.23
C ASP A 145 -9.00 -2.90 18.68
N ARG A 146 -7.96 -3.49 19.29
CA ARG A 146 -7.46 -3.12 20.63
C ARG A 146 -6.35 -2.07 20.57
N SER A 147 -5.52 -2.14 19.54
CA SER A 147 -4.36 -1.26 19.33
C SER A 147 -4.73 0.06 18.66
N THR A 148 -5.71 0.02 17.76
CA THR A 148 -6.57 1.14 17.45
C THR A 148 -7.66 1.07 18.50
N GLY A 149 -7.65 1.93 19.52
CA GLY A 149 -8.89 2.12 20.28
C GLY A 149 -10.04 2.51 19.33
N PRO A 150 -11.20 2.94 19.83
CA PRO A 150 -11.76 4.09 19.14
C PRO A 150 -10.59 5.08 19.01
N ARG A 151 -10.08 5.32 17.79
CA ARG A 151 -9.83 6.72 17.45
C ARG A 151 -11.17 7.30 17.81
N ASP A 152 -11.27 8.01 18.93
CA ASP A 152 -12.49 8.70 19.26
C ASP A 152 -12.87 9.37 17.95
N SER A 153 -13.91 8.80 17.35
CA SER A 153 -14.42 9.21 16.08
C SER A 153 -15.23 10.45 16.37
N GLU A 154 -14.61 11.45 17.00
CA GLU A 154 -14.62 12.72 16.34
C GLU A 154 -13.92 12.45 15.01
N ALA A 155 -14.72 12.03 14.02
CA ALA A 155 -14.38 12.34 12.65
C ALA A 155 -13.84 13.77 12.70
N PRO A 156 -12.61 14.03 12.21
CA PRO A 156 -12.09 15.39 12.23
C PRO A 156 -13.22 16.28 11.70
N PRO A 157 -13.52 17.40 12.40
CA PRO A 157 -14.70 18.21 12.13
C PRO A 157 -14.86 18.36 10.62
N ALA A 158 -16.09 18.23 10.10
CA ALA A 158 -16.35 18.09 8.67
C ALA A 158 -15.53 19.09 7.85
N ALA A 159 -14.39 18.62 7.32
CA ALA A 159 -13.39 19.53 6.77
C ALA A 159 -13.96 20.08 5.47
N THR A 160 -14.08 21.40 5.39
CA THR A 160 -14.60 22.05 4.18
C THR A 160 -13.67 21.87 2.98
N CYS A 161 -12.37 21.68 3.22
CA CYS A 161 -11.36 21.52 2.20
C CYS A 161 -10.41 20.33 2.47
N LEU A 162 -10.11 19.54 1.45
CA LEU A 162 -9.04 18.52 1.50
C LEU A 162 -7.81 19.02 0.74
N TYR A 163 -6.69 19.16 1.42
CA TYR A 163 -5.42 19.61 0.86
C TYR A 163 -4.58 18.38 0.46
N LEU A 164 -4.30 18.23 -0.84
CA LEU A 164 -3.58 17.08 -1.41
C LEU A 164 -2.11 17.42 -1.62
N LEU A 165 -1.23 16.54 -1.13
CA LEU A 165 0.21 16.59 -1.36
C LEU A 165 0.68 15.39 -2.18
N ASP A 166 1.62 15.64 -3.09
CA ASP A 166 2.31 14.57 -3.81
C ASP A 166 3.40 13.91 -2.95
N ALA A 167 4.18 14.72 -2.23
CA ALA A 167 5.22 14.24 -1.33
C ALA A 167 5.38 15.18 -0.14
N TRP A 168 5.80 14.61 0.98
CA TRP A 168 6.25 15.40 2.13
C TRP A 168 7.59 16.07 1.82
N PRO A 169 7.79 17.35 2.18
CA PRO A 169 9.10 18.00 2.05
C PRO A 169 10.16 17.28 2.92
N PRO A 170 11.41 17.11 2.44
CA PRO A 170 12.47 16.57 3.28
C PRO A 170 12.83 17.54 4.42
N ALA A 171 12.97 17.04 5.66
CA ALA A 171 13.25 17.78 6.90
C ALA A 171 14.62 18.52 6.91
N PRO A 172 14.95 19.38 7.91
CA PRO A 172 14.12 20.21 8.80
C PRO A 172 14.39 21.73 8.67
N GLU A 173 15.22 22.20 7.74
CA GLU A 173 15.56 23.65 7.66
C GLU A 173 14.42 24.53 7.09
N ASP A 174 13.39 23.92 6.49
CA ASP A 174 12.28 24.61 5.83
C ASP A 174 10.88 24.17 6.37
N ASP A 175 10.77 23.39 7.45
CA ASP A 175 9.51 22.70 7.85
C ASP A 175 8.34 23.61 8.30
N THR A 176 8.56 24.91 8.48
CA THR A 176 7.50 25.80 8.97
C THR A 176 6.51 26.23 7.90
N TRP A 177 6.87 26.25 6.61
CA TRP A 177 5.98 26.84 5.59
C TRP A 177 4.66 26.11 5.44
N LEU A 178 4.66 24.77 5.47
CA LEU A 178 3.45 23.98 5.27
C LEU A 178 2.54 24.03 6.50
N THR A 179 3.14 24.01 7.69
CA THR A 179 2.42 24.18 8.97
C THR A 179 1.83 25.59 9.08
N GLU A 180 2.57 26.61 8.65
CA GLU A 180 2.11 28.00 8.56
C GLU A 180 1.01 28.16 7.49
N GLU A 181 1.12 27.48 6.35
CA GLU A 181 0.14 27.53 5.26
C GLU A 181 -1.19 26.88 5.66
N ILE A 182 -1.15 25.68 6.24
CA ILE A 182 -2.35 25.02 6.80
C ILE A 182 -2.88 25.78 8.01
N GLY A 183 -1.99 26.34 8.84
CA GLY A 183 -2.36 27.24 9.94
C GLY A 183 -3.14 28.46 9.44
N ALA A 184 -2.66 29.12 8.39
CA ALA A 184 -3.30 30.28 7.78
C ALA A 184 -4.66 29.95 7.15
N LEU A 185 -4.82 28.75 6.57
CA LEU A 185 -6.12 28.23 6.11
C LEU A 185 -7.14 28.16 7.25
N LYS A 186 -6.68 27.65 8.41
CA LYS A 186 -7.51 27.49 9.60
C LYS A 186 -7.73 28.82 10.34
N SER A 187 -6.82 29.78 10.21
CA SER A 187 -6.88 31.09 10.88
C SER A 187 -7.01 32.25 9.87
N THR A 188 -8.21 32.50 9.36
CA THR A 188 -8.46 33.66 8.50
C THR A 188 -8.94 34.87 9.32
N GLU A 189 -8.35 36.05 9.08
CA GLU A 189 -8.63 37.30 9.85
C GLU A 189 -10.07 37.84 9.66
N GLU A 190 -10.80 37.35 8.65
CA GLU A 190 -12.16 37.80 8.30
C GLU A 190 -13.27 36.85 8.85
N GLY A 191 -12.94 35.93 9.75
CA GLY A 191 -13.90 35.07 10.45
C GLY A 191 -14.48 33.90 9.62
N ARG A 192 -13.96 33.66 8.41
CA ARG A 192 -14.35 32.54 7.54
C ARG A 192 -13.25 31.48 7.50
N ALA A 193 -13.04 30.81 8.63
CA ALA A 193 -12.04 29.75 8.76
C ALA A 193 -12.42 28.56 7.85
N VAL A 194 -11.45 28.02 7.10
CA VAL A 194 -11.61 26.80 6.30
C VAL A 194 -10.94 25.68 7.06
N ASP A 195 -11.71 24.69 7.51
CA ASP A 195 -11.09 23.51 8.07
C ASP A 195 -10.49 22.64 6.95
N ALA A 196 -9.26 22.20 7.18
CA ALA A 196 -8.40 21.56 6.21
C ALA A 196 -7.76 20.29 6.79
N THR A 197 -7.93 19.18 6.06
CA THR A 197 -7.22 17.91 6.26
C THR A 197 -6.15 17.78 5.19
N LEU A 198 -4.97 17.27 5.55
CA LEU A 198 -3.86 17.08 4.64
C LEU A 198 -3.69 15.62 4.28
N LEU A 199 -3.58 15.29 2.98
CA LEU A 199 -3.41 13.91 2.52
C LEU A 199 -2.19 13.76 1.60
N SER A 200 -1.22 12.94 2.01
CA SER A 200 0.04 12.73 1.27
C SER A 200 0.11 11.37 0.55
N ALA A 201 0.66 11.38 -0.68
CA ALA A 201 0.88 10.18 -1.49
C ALA A 201 2.08 9.33 -1.07
N ARG A 202 3.14 10.00 -0.58
CA ARG A 202 4.44 9.37 -0.32
C ARG A 202 4.81 9.59 1.14
N CYS A 203 4.91 8.48 1.86
CA CYS A 203 5.54 8.45 3.17
C CYS A 203 7.07 8.50 3.00
N LEU A 204 7.74 9.19 3.91
CA LEU A 204 9.19 9.48 4.05
C LEU A 204 10.13 8.26 4.03
N ARG A 205 9.98 7.26 3.14
CA ARG A 205 10.95 6.14 3.10
C ARG A 205 12.35 6.56 2.65
N GLN A 206 12.51 7.71 2.01
CA GLN A 206 13.83 8.29 1.71
C GLN A 206 14.12 9.44 2.67
N GLY A 207 14.79 9.12 3.79
CA GLY A 207 15.28 10.12 4.74
C GLY A 207 14.36 10.45 5.91
N ALA A 208 13.54 9.50 6.39
CA ALA A 208 12.84 9.69 7.66
C ALA A 208 13.85 9.99 8.78
N PRO A 209 13.64 11.05 9.59
CA PRO A 209 14.43 11.26 10.79
C PRO A 209 14.35 10.03 11.71
N ASP A 210 15.39 9.78 12.51
CA ASP A 210 15.48 8.64 13.44
C ASP A 210 14.30 8.59 14.44
N SER A 211 13.60 9.72 14.62
CA SER A 211 12.32 9.84 15.30
C SER A 211 11.26 10.42 14.35
N LEU A 212 10.11 9.77 14.23
CA LEU A 212 8.94 10.35 13.57
C LEU A 212 8.56 11.65 14.29
N PRO A 213 8.38 12.79 13.58
CA PRO A 213 7.84 13.99 14.21
C PRO A 213 6.44 13.71 14.77
N ASP A 214 6.02 14.48 15.78
CA ASP A 214 4.63 14.48 16.26
C ASP A 214 3.71 14.89 15.11
N TRP A 215 3.17 13.91 14.41
CA TRP A 215 2.30 14.14 13.26
C TRP A 215 1.01 14.80 13.73
N PRO A 216 0.58 15.91 13.10
CA PRO A 216 -0.67 16.53 13.47
C PRO A 216 -1.84 15.56 13.26
N GLU A 217 -2.78 15.50 14.22
CA GLU A 217 -3.93 14.58 14.17
C GLU A 217 -4.83 14.76 12.93
N TRP A 218 -4.79 15.95 12.31
CA TRP A 218 -5.52 16.28 11.08
C TRP A 218 -4.81 15.83 9.79
N MET A 219 -3.64 15.21 9.89
CA MET A 219 -2.89 14.69 8.75
C MET A 219 -3.22 13.21 8.50
N GLU A 220 -3.36 12.86 7.23
CA GLU A 220 -3.58 11.50 6.79
C GLU A 220 -2.65 11.11 5.64
N PHE A 221 -2.53 9.80 5.41
CA PHE A 221 -1.81 9.21 4.30
C PHE A 221 -2.76 8.40 3.43
N PHE A 222 -2.46 8.32 2.14
CA PHE A 222 -3.12 7.33 1.29
C PHE A 222 -2.90 5.92 1.86
N PRO A 223 -3.89 5.03 1.75
CA PRO A 223 -3.69 3.64 2.11
C PRO A 223 -2.67 2.98 1.18
N ASP A 224 -2.17 1.81 1.56
CA ASP A 224 -1.22 1.05 0.75
C ASP A 224 -1.78 0.74 -0.66
N ALA A 225 -0.87 0.59 -1.63
CA ALA A 225 -1.22 0.30 -3.01
C ALA A 225 -2.15 -0.92 -3.15
N LEU A 226 -2.00 -1.96 -2.31
CA LEU A 226 -2.88 -3.13 -2.32
C LEU A 226 -4.35 -2.77 -2.00
N VAL A 227 -4.59 -1.83 -1.09
CA VAL A 227 -5.94 -1.37 -0.75
C VAL A 227 -6.53 -0.60 -1.93
N LEU A 228 -5.74 0.29 -2.55
CA LEU A 228 -6.16 1.04 -3.73
C LEU A 228 -6.49 0.12 -4.91
N GLU A 229 -5.71 -0.94 -5.13
CA GLU A 229 -5.99 -1.94 -6.18
C GLU A 229 -7.23 -2.77 -5.87
N ALA A 230 -7.43 -3.18 -4.61
CA ALA A 230 -8.62 -3.92 -4.20
C ALA A 230 -9.89 -3.06 -4.39
N GLU A 231 -9.85 -1.79 -4.01
CA GLU A 231 -10.94 -0.84 -4.26
C GLU A 231 -11.19 -0.64 -5.76
N TRP A 232 -10.13 -0.49 -6.55
CA TRP A 232 -10.23 -0.39 -8.01
C TRP A 232 -10.92 -1.60 -8.62
N ALA A 233 -10.49 -2.81 -8.27
CA ALA A 233 -11.07 -4.05 -8.76
C ALA A 233 -12.53 -4.24 -8.34
N ALA A 234 -12.93 -3.71 -7.18
CA ALA A 234 -14.30 -3.82 -6.67
C ALA A 234 -15.32 -2.93 -7.40
N HIS A 235 -14.88 -1.95 -8.22
CA HIS A 235 -15.78 -0.97 -8.87
C HIS A 235 -15.62 -0.91 -10.40
N PRO A 236 -15.82 -2.02 -11.14
CA PRO A 236 -15.52 -2.10 -12.57
C PRO A 236 -16.30 -1.08 -13.43
N ALA A 237 -17.53 -0.74 -13.06
CA ALA A 237 -18.34 0.25 -13.79
C ALA A 237 -17.79 1.69 -13.65
N ILE A 238 -17.24 2.04 -12.49
CA ILE A 238 -16.61 3.35 -12.28
C ILE A 238 -15.26 3.38 -13.01
N VAL A 239 -14.49 2.30 -12.88
CA VAL A 239 -13.20 2.14 -13.56
C VAL A 239 -13.31 2.32 -15.07
N ALA A 240 -14.32 1.73 -15.71
CA ALA A 240 -14.55 1.90 -17.14
C ALA A 240 -14.69 3.39 -17.53
N LYS A 241 -15.51 4.14 -16.80
CA LYS A 241 -15.70 5.59 -17.03
C LYS A 241 -14.42 6.38 -16.81
N VAL A 242 -13.69 6.07 -15.74
CA VAL A 242 -12.43 6.75 -15.43
C VAL A 242 -11.41 6.49 -16.52
N ILE A 243 -11.35 5.30 -17.11
CA ILE A 243 -10.45 5.01 -18.24
C ILE A 243 -10.83 5.84 -19.48
N GLU A 244 -12.11 5.98 -19.78
CA GLU A 244 -12.60 6.78 -20.92
C GLU A 244 -12.20 8.26 -20.82
N TRP A 245 -12.25 8.85 -19.61
CA TRP A 245 -11.90 10.26 -19.41
C TRP A 245 -10.44 10.60 -19.73
N ARG A 246 -9.56 9.59 -19.83
CA ARG A 246 -8.17 9.82 -20.23
C ARG A 246 -8.09 10.44 -21.61
N ASP A 247 -8.96 10.02 -22.53
CA ASP A 247 -8.92 10.46 -23.93
C ASP A 247 -9.28 11.95 -24.05
N GLU A 248 -9.95 12.52 -23.05
CA GLU A 248 -10.27 13.95 -22.96
C GLU A 248 -9.06 14.83 -22.61
N LEU A 249 -8.01 14.27 -21.99
CA LEU A 249 -6.80 14.99 -21.59
C LEU A 249 -5.82 15.20 -22.77
N GLY A 250 -6.08 14.58 -23.92
CA GLY A 250 -5.27 14.68 -25.13
C GLY A 250 -3.93 13.92 -25.05
N LYS A 251 -3.00 14.27 -25.94
CA LYS A 251 -1.66 13.67 -25.99
C LYS A 251 -0.76 14.36 -24.95
N GLY A 252 -0.18 13.62 -24.01
CA GLY A 252 0.74 14.18 -23.01
C GLY A 252 0.68 13.57 -21.62
N ILE A 253 -0.17 12.57 -21.40
CA ILE A 253 -0.17 11.75 -20.20
C ILE A 253 0.01 10.28 -20.56
N ASP A 254 0.95 9.60 -19.91
CA ASP A 254 1.15 8.16 -20.07
C ASP A 254 0.11 7.37 -19.27
N THR A 255 -0.08 6.11 -19.68
CA THR A 255 -1.12 5.25 -19.09
C THR A 255 -0.85 4.94 -17.62
N GLU A 256 0.42 4.78 -17.25
CA GLU A 256 0.82 4.40 -15.90
C GLU A 256 0.54 5.54 -14.92
N SER A 257 1.01 6.75 -15.23
CA SER A 257 0.75 7.97 -14.46
C SER A 257 -0.74 8.25 -14.31
N TYR A 258 -1.51 8.09 -15.38
CA TYR A 258 -2.96 8.26 -15.34
C TYR A 258 -3.63 7.27 -14.38
N LEU A 259 -3.35 5.97 -14.56
CA LEU A 259 -3.97 4.91 -13.76
C LEU A 259 -3.52 4.97 -12.29
N PHE A 260 -2.31 5.46 -12.01
CA PHE A 260 -1.83 5.71 -10.65
C PHE A 260 -2.68 6.79 -9.96
N GLN A 261 -2.91 7.93 -10.61
CA GLN A 261 -3.74 9.01 -10.06
C GLN A 261 -5.22 8.60 -9.99
N ALA A 262 -5.71 7.81 -10.95
CA ALA A 262 -7.08 7.33 -11.00
C ALA A 262 -7.49 6.46 -9.80
N ARG A 263 -6.62 5.56 -9.34
CA ARG A 263 -6.88 4.73 -8.16
C ARG A 263 -7.01 5.56 -6.89
N ARG A 264 -6.15 6.57 -6.75
CA ARG A 264 -6.19 7.53 -5.65
C ARG A 264 -7.47 8.36 -5.69
N ALA A 265 -7.89 8.80 -6.87
CA ALA A 265 -9.13 9.55 -7.05
C ALA A 265 -10.37 8.73 -6.68
N LEU A 266 -10.43 7.44 -7.02
CA LEU A 266 -11.54 6.56 -6.62
C LEU A 266 -11.67 6.45 -5.10
N HIS A 267 -10.54 6.24 -4.41
CA HIS A 267 -10.51 6.21 -2.94
C HIS A 267 -10.97 7.55 -2.35
N LEU A 268 -10.44 8.66 -2.88
CA LEU A 268 -10.77 10.00 -2.43
C LEU A 268 -12.23 10.39 -2.64
N ALA A 269 -12.85 9.99 -3.75
CA ALA A 269 -14.25 10.30 -4.03
C ALA A 269 -15.16 9.83 -2.89
N ARG A 270 -14.89 8.63 -2.37
CA ARG A 270 -15.62 8.08 -1.22
C ARG A 270 -15.32 8.82 0.09
N LEU A 271 -14.04 9.18 0.28
CA LEU A 271 -13.61 9.93 1.46
C LEU A 271 -14.30 11.30 1.53
N VAL A 272 -14.37 11.99 0.39
CA VAL A 272 -15.01 13.30 0.22
C VAL A 272 -16.48 13.22 0.60
N GLU A 273 -17.22 12.26 0.06
CA GLU A 273 -18.64 12.06 0.38
C GLU A 273 -18.85 11.74 1.86
N LYS A 274 -18.06 10.80 2.40
CA LYS A 274 -18.18 10.35 3.80
C LYS A 274 -17.90 11.48 4.80
N ARG A 275 -17.00 12.40 4.48
CA ARG A 275 -16.55 13.48 5.39
C ARG A 275 -17.22 14.83 5.12
N GLY A 276 -18.09 14.91 4.12
CA GLY A 276 -18.73 16.17 3.75
C GLY A 276 -17.75 17.23 3.23
N ILE A 277 -16.64 16.80 2.62
CA ILE A 277 -15.66 17.70 2.02
C ILE A 277 -16.31 18.40 0.83
N ARG A 278 -16.17 19.73 0.76
CA ARG A 278 -16.82 20.55 -0.28
C ARG A 278 -15.85 21.00 -1.37
N HIS A 279 -14.55 20.87 -1.15
CA HIS A 279 -13.52 21.29 -2.09
C HIS A 279 -12.20 20.55 -1.91
N LEU A 280 -11.47 20.37 -3.02
CA LEU A 280 -10.09 19.88 -3.00
C LEU A 280 -9.10 20.98 -3.39
N HIS A 281 -7.97 21.03 -2.70
CA HIS A 281 -6.82 21.80 -3.16
C HIS A 281 -5.64 20.88 -3.42
N ALA A 282 -5.17 20.83 -4.67
CA ALA A 282 -3.93 20.18 -5.04
C ALA A 282 -2.77 21.17 -4.95
N SER A 283 -1.84 20.90 -4.02
CA SER A 283 -0.72 21.81 -3.76
C SER A 283 0.23 22.00 -4.95
N ARG A 284 0.17 21.08 -5.92
CA ARG A 284 1.03 21.01 -7.09
C ARG A 284 0.33 20.34 -8.25
N SER A 285 0.85 20.57 -9.44
CA SER A 285 0.33 20.00 -10.70
C SER A 285 0.28 18.48 -10.63
N ALA A 286 1.29 17.83 -10.04
CA ALA A 286 1.39 16.37 -9.95
C ALA A 286 0.16 15.68 -9.34
N VAL A 287 -0.53 16.32 -8.39
CA VAL A 287 -1.76 15.82 -7.76
C VAL A 287 -3.04 16.51 -8.27
N ALA A 288 -2.91 17.48 -9.18
CA ALA A 288 -4.05 18.17 -9.79
C ALA A 288 -4.92 17.21 -10.62
N LEU A 289 -4.31 16.23 -11.28
CA LEU A 289 -5.07 15.20 -12.01
C LEU A 289 -5.94 14.36 -11.06
N THR A 290 -5.42 13.97 -9.89
CA THR A 290 -6.22 13.29 -8.87
C THR A 290 -7.41 14.16 -8.45
N ALA A 291 -7.18 15.45 -8.17
CA ALA A 291 -8.26 16.37 -7.79
C ALA A 291 -9.33 16.51 -8.90
N TRP A 292 -8.91 16.60 -10.16
CA TRP A 292 -9.82 16.66 -11.31
C TRP A 292 -10.64 15.37 -11.47
N LEU A 293 -10.03 14.20 -11.30
CA LEU A 293 -10.76 12.93 -11.34
C LEU A 293 -11.77 12.80 -10.20
N VAL A 294 -11.44 13.28 -8.99
CA VAL A 294 -12.39 13.34 -7.87
C VAL A 294 -13.54 14.29 -8.20
N HIS A 295 -13.26 15.47 -8.77
CA HIS A 295 -14.28 16.39 -9.26
C HIS A 295 -15.22 15.71 -10.26
N ARG A 296 -14.68 14.94 -11.21
CA ARG A 296 -15.48 14.19 -12.19
C ARG A 296 -16.34 13.09 -11.58
N LEU A 297 -15.87 12.46 -10.50
CA LEU A 297 -16.59 11.40 -9.78
C LEU A 297 -17.69 11.94 -8.87
N THR A 298 -17.48 13.11 -8.25
CA THR A 298 -18.30 13.59 -7.13
C THR A 298 -19.00 14.94 -7.38
N GLY A 299 -18.54 15.70 -8.37
CA GLY A 299 -18.98 17.06 -8.65
C GLY A 299 -18.40 18.14 -7.74
N ILE A 300 -17.59 17.80 -6.73
CA ILE A 300 -17.04 18.81 -5.81
C ILE A 300 -16.01 19.71 -6.48
N GLY A 301 -15.93 20.97 -6.06
CA GLY A 301 -14.96 21.92 -6.62
C GLY A 301 -13.52 21.50 -6.34
N PHE A 302 -12.60 21.92 -7.21
CA PHE A 302 -11.18 21.79 -6.93
C PHE A 302 -10.38 23.01 -7.39
N SER A 303 -9.18 23.11 -6.85
CA SER A 303 -8.18 24.13 -7.19
C SER A 303 -6.79 23.50 -7.19
N PHE A 304 -5.84 24.09 -7.90
CA PHE A 304 -4.46 23.59 -7.89
C PHE A 304 -3.42 24.66 -8.17
N ALA A 305 -2.19 24.40 -7.74
CA ALA A 305 -1.03 25.21 -8.07
C ALA A 305 -0.17 24.57 -9.16
N ILE A 306 0.37 25.40 -10.05
CA ILE A 306 1.28 25.03 -11.14
C ILE A 306 2.67 25.52 -10.81
N GLU A 307 3.58 24.60 -10.57
CA GLU A 307 4.99 24.87 -10.48
C GLU A 307 5.63 25.01 -11.88
N ALA A 308 6.72 25.79 -11.98
CA ALA A 308 7.42 25.96 -13.27
C ALA A 308 8.06 24.65 -13.82
N GLU A 309 8.23 23.62 -12.99
CA GLU A 309 8.59 22.26 -13.45
C GLU A 309 7.47 21.31 -13.06
N ASN A 310 6.55 21.04 -13.98
CA ASN A 310 5.42 20.15 -13.73
C ASN A 310 5.47 18.92 -14.64
N PRO A 311 4.89 17.78 -14.21
CA PRO A 311 4.98 16.52 -14.95
C PRO A 311 4.03 16.42 -16.15
N TRP A 312 3.20 17.44 -16.40
CA TRP A 312 2.12 17.39 -17.38
C TRP A 312 2.41 18.27 -18.60
N SER A 313 1.89 17.88 -19.75
CA SER A 313 1.92 18.76 -20.92
C SER A 313 1.02 19.98 -20.72
N SER A 314 1.27 21.06 -21.46
CA SER A 314 0.41 22.26 -21.42
C SER A 314 -1.05 21.94 -21.75
N SER A 315 -1.30 20.99 -22.67
CA SER A 315 -2.67 20.58 -23.02
C SER A 315 -3.40 19.91 -21.85
N VAL A 316 -2.69 19.09 -21.06
CA VAL A 316 -3.26 18.48 -19.85
C VAL A 316 -3.55 19.57 -18.82
N ILE A 317 -2.59 20.46 -18.55
CA ILE A 317 -2.78 21.58 -17.61
C ILE A 317 -3.96 22.47 -18.01
N ASP A 318 -4.07 22.85 -19.29
CA ASP A 318 -5.16 23.67 -19.80
C ASP A 318 -6.52 22.98 -19.62
N ARG A 319 -6.58 21.65 -19.83
CA ARG A 319 -7.80 20.88 -19.61
C ARG A 319 -8.18 20.81 -18.13
N LEU A 320 -7.22 20.58 -17.24
CA LEU A 320 -7.46 20.59 -15.79
C LEU A 320 -7.92 22.00 -15.33
N ALA A 321 -7.31 23.06 -15.85
CA ALA A 321 -7.63 24.43 -15.50
C ALA A 321 -9.04 24.86 -15.94
N GLN A 322 -9.58 24.30 -17.02
CA GLN A 322 -10.95 24.59 -17.49
C GLN A 322 -12.03 24.19 -16.47
N ASP A 323 -11.79 23.10 -15.73
CA ASP A 323 -12.75 22.57 -14.75
C ASP A 323 -12.43 23.02 -13.31
N ALA A 324 -11.28 23.64 -13.09
CA ALA A 324 -10.86 24.11 -11.78
C ALA A 324 -11.55 25.44 -11.41
N ARG A 325 -11.92 25.58 -10.13
CA ARG A 325 -12.47 26.85 -9.61
C ARG A 325 -11.39 27.94 -9.49
N LEU A 326 -10.16 27.52 -9.23
CA LEU A 326 -9.02 28.40 -9.03
C LEU A 326 -7.72 27.69 -9.40
N VAL A 327 -6.86 28.39 -10.14
CA VAL A 327 -5.53 27.90 -10.52
C VAL A 327 -4.49 28.96 -10.20
N SER A 328 -3.41 28.58 -9.53
CA SER A 328 -2.24 29.44 -9.32
C SER A 328 -1.05 28.92 -10.14
N ARG A 329 -0.14 29.80 -10.56
CA ARG A 329 1.04 29.42 -11.36
C ARG A 329 2.28 30.22 -10.94
N ALA A 330 3.42 29.53 -10.84
CA ALA A 330 4.74 30.13 -10.62
C ALA A 330 5.44 30.44 -11.95
N ASP A 331 5.81 31.70 -12.21
CA ASP A 331 6.69 32.10 -13.33
C ASP A 331 8.09 32.50 -12.86
N ALA A 332 9.05 32.49 -13.80
CA ALA A 332 10.48 32.50 -13.54
C ALA A 332 11.20 33.85 -13.71
N GLU A 333 10.57 34.95 -14.15
CA GLU A 333 11.29 36.20 -14.44
C GLU A 333 10.55 37.48 -13.97
N ASP A 334 11.32 38.35 -13.30
CA ASP A 334 11.17 39.78 -12.98
C ASP A 334 10.06 40.34 -12.05
N GLY A 335 10.53 40.84 -10.89
CA GLY A 335 10.35 42.24 -10.45
C GLY A 335 8.94 42.80 -10.20
N ASP A 336 8.59 42.95 -8.92
CA ASP A 336 7.69 43.96 -8.33
C ASP A 336 6.29 44.16 -8.92
N SER A 337 5.32 43.49 -8.28
CA SER A 337 3.92 43.88 -7.95
C SER A 337 2.89 42.78 -8.24
N LEU A 338 2.23 42.31 -7.17
CA LEU A 338 1.18 41.28 -7.21
C LEU A 338 -0.15 41.88 -7.69
N GLN A 339 -0.70 41.38 -8.81
CA GLN A 339 -2.09 41.64 -9.21
C GLN A 339 -2.86 40.32 -9.32
N LEU A 340 -3.81 40.09 -8.41
CA LEU A 340 -4.81 39.03 -8.55
C LEU A 340 -5.95 39.57 -9.43
N GLN A 341 -6.13 39.03 -10.64
CA GLN A 341 -7.24 39.41 -11.52
C GLN A 341 -8.37 38.37 -11.46
N PRO A 342 -9.65 38.80 -11.42
CA PRO A 342 -10.78 37.89 -11.58
C PRO A 342 -10.78 37.25 -12.96
N ILE A 343 -11.19 35.99 -13.04
CA ILE A 343 -11.15 35.18 -14.27
C ILE A 343 -12.16 35.73 -15.29
N ASP A 344 -11.67 36.35 -16.35
CA ASP A 344 -12.40 36.49 -17.62
C ASP A 344 -12.27 35.18 -18.41
N LEU A 345 -13.42 34.55 -18.72
CA LEU A 345 -13.52 33.27 -19.45
C LEU A 345 -13.07 33.35 -20.93
N SER A 346 -12.39 34.43 -21.34
CA SER A 346 -11.90 34.62 -22.69
C SER A 346 -10.41 35.03 -22.75
N ARG A 347 -9.55 34.04 -22.48
CA ARG A 347 -8.11 33.97 -22.79
C ARG A 347 -7.11 34.58 -21.78
N ARG A 348 -6.11 33.73 -21.52
CA ARG A 348 -4.74 33.93 -20.97
C ARG A 348 -4.57 34.08 -19.45
N LEU A 349 -4.02 33.00 -18.88
CA LEU A 349 -3.37 32.87 -17.57
C LEU A 349 -2.29 33.94 -17.34
N VAL A 350 -2.32 34.66 -16.20
CA VAL A 350 -1.16 35.38 -15.59
C VAL A 350 -1.27 35.53 -14.03
N LEU A 351 -0.46 34.72 -13.31
CA LEU A 351 0.46 34.85 -12.14
C LEU A 351 0.24 35.28 -10.66
N GLY A 352 0.97 34.53 -9.79
CA GLY A 352 1.64 34.83 -8.49
C GLY A 352 2.38 33.59 -7.90
N PRO A 353 3.60 33.66 -7.27
CA PRO A 353 4.58 32.56 -7.30
C PRO A 353 4.47 31.47 -6.21
N LEU A 354 4.93 30.25 -6.56
CA LEU A 354 5.24 29.14 -5.65
C LEU A 354 6.39 28.28 -6.25
N LYS A 355 7.65 28.63 -5.99
CA LYS A 355 8.80 27.73 -6.21
C LYS A 355 9.85 27.86 -5.08
N SER A 356 10.16 26.70 -4.49
CA SER A 356 11.43 26.28 -3.88
C SER A 356 12.47 26.05 -5.01
N LYS A 357 13.76 26.44 -5.03
CA LYS A 357 14.82 26.74 -4.02
C LYS A 357 15.97 27.60 -4.65
N LEU A 358 16.69 28.37 -3.81
CA LEU A 358 18.07 29.00 -3.89
C LEU A 358 18.34 30.13 -4.94
N PRO A 359 19.23 31.15 -4.70
CA PRO A 359 19.64 31.91 -3.51
C PRO A 359 19.12 33.38 -3.52
N GLY A 360 18.89 33.97 -2.35
CA GLY A 360 18.34 35.33 -2.20
C GLY A 360 16.95 35.30 -1.55
N GLN A 361 16.94 35.14 -0.22
CA GLN A 361 15.72 35.06 0.59
C GLN A 361 14.87 36.32 0.41
N LYS A 362 13.63 36.17 -0.08
CA LYS A 362 12.53 37.05 0.37
C LYS A 362 12.04 36.55 1.72
N SER A 363 11.64 37.48 2.59
CA SER A 363 11.28 37.20 3.98
C SER A 363 10.02 36.31 4.07
N ALA A 364 9.94 35.40 5.05
CA ALA A 364 8.74 34.59 5.32
C ALA A 364 7.40 35.37 5.37
N PRO A 365 7.35 36.63 5.86
CA PRO A 365 6.17 37.49 5.80
C PRO A 365 5.55 37.67 4.40
N ASP A 366 6.37 37.73 3.34
CA ASP A 366 5.89 38.00 1.97
C ASP A 366 5.12 36.80 1.39
N ARG A 367 5.52 35.56 1.76
CA ARG A 367 4.82 34.35 1.34
C ARG A 367 3.45 34.25 2.01
N LEU A 368 3.41 34.46 3.32
CA LEU A 368 2.18 34.42 4.12
C LEU A 368 1.11 35.38 3.60
N LEU A 369 1.49 36.57 3.13
CA LEU A 369 0.55 37.54 2.55
C LEU A 369 -0.09 37.03 1.24
N VAL A 370 0.70 36.41 0.36
CA VAL A 370 0.19 35.80 -0.89
C VAL A 370 -0.79 34.68 -0.58
N TYR A 371 -0.41 33.79 0.34
CA TYR A 371 -1.26 32.69 0.77
C TYR A 371 -2.55 33.17 1.41
N ARG A 372 -2.49 34.12 2.33
CA ARG A 372 -3.69 34.73 2.95
C ARG A 372 -4.61 35.36 1.89
N SER A 373 -4.06 36.01 0.87
CA SER A 373 -4.85 36.59 -0.21
C SER A 373 -5.52 35.51 -1.07
N TRP A 374 -4.81 34.45 -1.42
CA TRP A 374 -5.35 33.30 -2.13
C TRP A 374 -6.42 32.56 -1.30
N PHE A 375 -6.18 32.35 0.00
CA PHE A 375 -7.12 31.70 0.90
C PHE A 375 -8.39 32.51 1.14
N ARG A 376 -8.32 33.85 1.12
CA ARG A 376 -9.52 34.69 1.13
C ARG A 376 -10.38 34.46 -0.11
N GLN A 377 -9.77 34.33 -1.28
CA GLN A 377 -10.48 34.00 -2.52
C GLN A 377 -11.08 32.60 -2.45
N LEU A 378 -10.32 31.63 -1.93
CA LEU A 378 -10.84 30.26 -1.72
C LEU A 378 -12.03 30.27 -0.75
N SER A 379 -11.92 30.91 0.41
CA SER A 379 -12.98 30.98 1.41
C SER A 379 -14.25 31.64 0.87
N ALA A 380 -14.11 32.66 0.01
CA ALA A 380 -15.23 33.27 -0.70
C ALA A 380 -15.90 32.35 -1.74
N VAL A 381 -15.17 31.37 -2.29
CA VAL A 381 -15.69 30.35 -3.23
C VAL A 381 -16.37 29.18 -2.49
N LEU A 382 -16.01 28.96 -1.21
CA LEU A 382 -16.54 27.88 -0.36
C LEU A 382 -17.76 28.27 0.47
N SER A 383 -17.92 29.58 0.75
CA SER A 383 -19.09 30.18 1.43
C SER A 383 -20.23 30.35 0.44
#